data_AF-A0A0R2K9B7-F1
#
_entry.id   AF-A0A0R2K9B7-F1
#
_cell.length_a   1.000
_cell.length_b   1.000
_cell.length_c   1.000
_cell.angle_alpha   90.00
_cell.angle_beta   90.00
_cell.angle_gamma   90.00
#
_symmetry.space_group_name_H-M   'P 1'
#
loop_
_entity.id
_entity.type
_entity.pdbx_description
1 polymer ?
#
loop_
_entity_poly.entity_id
_entity_poly.type
_entity_poly.pdbx_seq_one_letter_code
_entity_poly.pdbx_strand_id
1 'polypeptide(L)'
;MEKDYPNWYLHSLSVDLGKTAVNVKRFFKKEYPRMCRVAGINPASIKSPSMDGMPKSEGFGNSAEEKVVDHLGKLEQVELVLKAIRYCDATSQFILIESLIQHKSNDIVSDELGYMNSRFSDYKTYALQAFADSYEGIANVDLHVYDEEKIKS
;
A
#
# COMPACT_ATOMS: atom_id res chain seq x y z
N MET A 1 -24.85 17.98 23.73
CA MET A 1 -23.51 18.52 23.42
C MET A 1 -23.04 17.80 22.18
N GLU A 2 -23.10 18.49 21.05
CA GLU A 2 -22.54 18.02 19.78
C GLU A 2 -21.02 18.17 19.88
N LYS A 3 -20.29 17.07 19.78
CA LYS A 3 -18.83 17.11 19.84
C LYS A 3 -18.35 17.55 18.46
N ASP A 4 -17.74 18.73 18.39
CA ASP A 4 -17.18 19.28 17.17
C ASP A 4 -15.87 18.54 16.86
N TYR A 5 -15.99 17.46 16.08
CA TYR A 5 -14.85 16.64 15.68
C TYR A 5 -14.18 17.25 14.46
N PRO A 6 -12.83 17.29 14.41
CA PRO A 6 -12.12 17.78 13.24
C PRO A 6 -12.46 16.92 12.00
N ASN A 7 -12.49 17.53 10.82
CA ASN A 7 -12.96 16.90 9.58
C ASN A 7 -12.26 15.56 9.27
N TRP A 8 -10.96 15.43 9.57
CA TRP A 8 -10.21 14.19 9.40
C TRP A 8 -10.74 13.01 10.25
N TYR A 9 -11.38 13.30 11.39
CA TYR A 9 -12.00 12.30 12.27
C TYR A 9 -13.39 11.87 11.78
N LEU A 10 -14.16 12.79 11.20
CA LEU A 10 -15.44 12.46 10.56
C LEU A 10 -15.21 11.62 9.29
N HIS A 11 -14.14 11.93 8.54
CA HIS A 11 -13.71 11.13 7.40
C HIS A 11 -13.40 9.68 7.80
N SER A 12 -12.61 9.48 8.87
CA SER A 12 -12.25 8.13 9.34
C SER A 12 -13.44 7.31 9.86
N LEU A 13 -14.44 7.95 10.47
CA LEU A 13 -15.69 7.31 10.91
C LEU A 13 -16.59 6.83 9.76
N SER A 14 -16.44 7.43 8.58
CA SER A 14 -17.22 7.09 7.40
C SER A 14 -16.56 6.07 6.46
N VAL A 15 -15.33 5.63 6.76
CA VAL A 15 -14.62 4.63 5.96
C VAL A 15 -15.32 3.27 6.04
N ASP A 16 -15.67 2.71 4.89
CA ASP A 16 -16.06 1.31 4.74
C ASP A 16 -14.79 0.45 4.64
N LEU A 17 -14.39 -0.12 5.78
CA LEU A 17 -13.18 -0.94 5.88
C LEU A 17 -13.17 -2.12 4.88
N GLY A 18 -14.33 -2.72 4.62
CA GLY A 18 -14.47 -3.84 3.69
C GLY A 18 -14.21 -3.40 2.24
N LYS A 19 -14.85 -2.30 1.81
CA LYS A 19 -14.64 -1.74 0.48
C LYS A 19 -13.23 -1.17 0.30
N THR A 20 -12.67 -0.51 1.30
CA THR A 20 -11.26 -0.07 1.31
C THR A 20 -10.32 -1.24 1.11
N ALA A 21 -10.52 -2.35 1.84
CA ALA A 21 -9.70 -3.55 1.69
C ALA A 21 -9.76 -4.12 0.26
N VAL A 22 -10.93 -4.09 -0.39
CA VAL A 22 -11.10 -4.48 -1.80
C VAL A 22 -10.37 -3.52 -2.73
N ASN A 23 -10.43 -2.21 -2.46
CA ASN A 23 -9.78 -1.19 -3.27
C ASN A 23 -8.25 -1.32 -3.22
N VAL A 24 -7.68 -1.50 -2.02
CA VAL A 24 -6.24 -1.77 -1.84
C VAL A 24 -5.81 -3.04 -2.57
N LYS A 25 -6.57 -4.15 -2.44
CA LYS A 25 -6.30 -5.37 -3.21
C LYS A 25 -6.31 -5.13 -4.72
N ARG A 26 -7.26 -4.32 -5.21
CA ARG A 26 -7.37 -3.96 -6.64
C ARG A 26 -6.17 -3.13 -7.09
N PHE A 27 -5.72 -2.18 -6.28
CA PHE A 27 -4.51 -1.39 -6.52
C PHE A 27 -3.29 -2.30 -6.69
N PHE A 28 -3.03 -3.21 -5.74
CA PHE A 28 -1.91 -4.15 -5.84
C PHE A 28 -2.02 -5.16 -6.98
N LYS A 29 -3.24 -5.48 -7.43
CA LYS A 29 -3.45 -6.39 -8.57
C LYS A 29 -3.26 -5.72 -9.93
N LYS A 30 -3.50 -4.42 -10.04
CA LYS A 30 -3.56 -3.71 -11.34
C LYS A 30 -2.55 -2.59 -11.45
N GLU A 31 -2.64 -1.61 -10.57
CA GLU A 31 -1.86 -0.37 -10.65
C GLU A 31 -0.41 -0.61 -10.24
N TYR A 32 -0.17 -1.26 -9.11
CA TYR A 32 1.20 -1.49 -8.64
C TYR A 32 2.08 -2.26 -9.66
N PRO A 33 1.64 -3.39 -10.25
CA PRO A 33 2.42 -4.06 -11.30
C PRO A 33 2.63 -3.18 -12.54
N ARG A 34 1.68 -2.30 -12.87
CA ARG A 34 1.82 -1.33 -13.96
C ARG A 34 2.90 -0.29 -13.62
N MET A 35 2.89 0.25 -12.41
CA MET A 35 3.91 1.19 -11.91
C MET A 35 5.31 0.56 -11.98
N CYS A 36 5.46 -0.68 -11.48
CA CYS A 36 6.73 -1.39 -11.55
C CYS A 36 7.20 -1.59 -13.00
N ARG A 37 6.32 -2.01 -13.93
CA ARG A 37 6.70 -2.19 -15.34
C ARG A 37 7.19 -0.90 -15.99
N VAL A 38 6.52 0.24 -15.76
CA VAL A 38 6.95 1.52 -16.33
C VAL A 38 8.24 2.05 -15.68
N ALA A 39 8.50 1.65 -14.44
CA ALA A 39 9.71 1.96 -13.70
C ALA A 39 10.86 0.96 -13.95
N GLY A 40 10.65 -0.09 -14.75
CA GLY A 40 11.66 -1.13 -14.99
C GLY A 40 11.96 -2.02 -13.78
N ILE A 41 11.06 -2.07 -12.79
CA ILE A 41 11.19 -2.87 -11.57
C ILE A 41 10.41 -4.18 -11.74
N ASN A 42 10.99 -5.30 -11.31
CA ASN A 42 10.28 -6.56 -11.16
C ASN A 42 9.67 -6.66 -9.74
N PRO A 43 8.33 -6.65 -9.56
CA PRO A 43 7.71 -6.76 -8.24
C PRO A 43 8.16 -8.00 -7.47
N ALA A 44 8.43 -9.12 -8.16
CA ALA A 44 8.81 -10.38 -7.54
C ALA A 44 10.18 -10.34 -6.85
N SER A 45 11.03 -9.33 -7.12
CA SER A 45 12.32 -9.18 -6.45
C SER A 45 12.21 -8.61 -5.02
N ILE A 46 11.03 -8.17 -4.59
CA ILE A 46 10.80 -7.49 -3.30
C ILE A 46 10.41 -8.50 -2.22
N LYS A 47 11.20 -8.67 -1.17
CA LYS A 47 11.01 -9.72 -0.14
C LYS A 47 10.90 -9.17 1.29
N SER A 48 10.22 -9.90 2.18
CA SER A 48 9.83 -9.44 3.53
C SER A 48 10.91 -9.31 4.61
N PRO A 49 12.23 -9.39 4.33
CA PRO A 49 13.20 -8.75 5.24
C PRO A 49 14.30 -7.94 4.54
N SER A 50 14.19 -7.72 3.23
CA SER A 50 15.18 -7.01 2.41
C SER A 50 14.47 -6.06 1.46
N MET A 51 13.86 -5.01 2.00
CA MET A 51 13.46 -3.85 1.20
C MET A 51 14.67 -2.91 1.01
N ASP A 52 15.77 -3.44 0.48
CA ASP A 52 17.01 -2.67 0.19
C ASP A 52 17.41 -2.76 -1.30
N GLY A 53 16.56 -3.40 -2.12
CA GLY A 53 16.87 -3.80 -3.49
C GLY A 53 16.58 -2.79 -4.59
N MET A 54 16.42 -1.50 -4.30
CA MET A 54 16.17 -0.52 -5.36
C MET A 54 17.47 -0.02 -6.00
N PRO A 55 17.57 0.01 -7.34
CA PRO A 55 18.70 0.60 -8.03
C PRO A 55 18.77 2.11 -7.74
N LYS A 56 19.90 2.58 -7.23
CA LYS A 56 20.21 4.02 -7.15
C LYS A 56 20.59 4.48 -8.57
N SER A 57 19.98 5.56 -9.06
CA SER A 57 20.22 6.07 -10.40
C SER A 57 21.66 6.60 -10.56
N GLU A 58 22.36 6.18 -11.61
CA GLU A 58 23.58 6.84 -12.10
C GLU A 58 23.20 7.96 -13.07
N GLY A 59 23.73 9.18 -12.84
CA GLY A 59 23.33 10.39 -13.59
C GLY A 59 24.03 10.56 -14.93
N PHE A 60 23.27 10.88 -16.00
CA PHE A 60 23.82 11.25 -17.31
C PHE A 60 22.97 12.34 -18.03
N GLY A 61 23.62 13.47 -18.37
CA GLY A 61 23.51 14.28 -19.62
C GLY A 61 22.22 15.00 -20.07
N ASN A 62 22.33 16.32 -20.32
CA ASN A 62 21.30 17.37 -20.58
C ASN A 62 20.20 17.20 -21.67
N SER A 63 20.09 16.07 -22.39
CA SER A 63 18.88 15.73 -23.19
C SER A 63 18.29 14.37 -22.82
N ALA A 64 19.09 13.57 -22.12
CA ALA A 64 18.61 12.48 -21.29
C ALA A 64 17.99 13.01 -19.99
N GLU A 65 18.28 14.25 -19.57
CA GLU A 65 17.76 14.86 -18.34
C GLU A 65 16.23 14.75 -18.21
N GLU A 66 15.45 15.13 -19.23
CA GLU A 66 13.99 15.07 -19.14
C GLU A 66 13.46 13.62 -19.03
N LYS A 67 14.07 12.69 -19.79
CA LYS A 67 13.74 11.25 -19.70
C LYS A 67 14.21 10.63 -18.39
N VAL A 68 15.32 11.11 -17.84
CA VAL A 68 15.88 10.70 -16.55
C VAL A 68 15.00 11.22 -15.41
N VAL A 69 14.54 12.46 -15.48
CA VAL A 69 13.62 13.07 -14.52
C VAL A 69 12.27 12.34 -14.53
N ASP A 70 11.70 12.08 -15.71
CA ASP A 70 10.46 11.29 -15.85
C ASP A 70 10.63 9.86 -15.32
N HIS A 71 11.76 9.21 -15.60
CA HIS A 71 12.05 7.89 -15.06
C HIS A 71 12.25 7.89 -13.53
N LEU A 72 12.92 8.92 -12.99
CA LEU A 72 13.11 9.09 -11.56
C LEU A 72 11.76 9.28 -10.84
N GLY A 73 10.85 10.05 -11.42
CA GLY A 73 9.47 10.17 -10.92
C GLY A 73 8.74 8.82 -10.89
N LYS A 74 8.92 7.97 -11.91
CA LYS A 74 8.34 6.60 -11.92
C LYS A 74 8.91 5.71 -10.82
N LEU A 75 10.23 5.78 -10.59
CA LEU A 75 10.88 5.05 -9.50
C LEU A 75 10.38 5.55 -8.13
N GLU A 76 10.27 6.86 -7.96
CA GLU A 76 9.76 7.49 -6.74
C GLU A 76 8.32 7.03 -6.41
N GLN A 77 7.45 6.94 -7.41
CA GLN A 77 6.08 6.46 -7.21
C GLN A 77 6.03 5.00 -6.71
N VAL A 78 6.91 4.12 -7.21
CA VAL A 78 7.03 2.74 -6.70
C VAL A 78 7.60 2.75 -5.27
N GLU A 79 8.56 3.62 -4.99
CA GLU A 79 9.16 3.75 -3.66
C GLU A 79 8.16 4.28 -2.63
N LEU A 80 7.24 5.18 -3.01
CA LEU A 80 6.15 5.60 -2.13
C LEU A 80 5.26 4.43 -1.71
N VAL A 81 4.96 3.49 -2.61
CA VAL A 81 4.21 2.28 -2.24
C VAL A 81 4.97 1.45 -1.21
N LEU A 82 6.28 1.27 -1.40
CA LEU A 82 7.10 0.50 -0.46
C LEU A 82 7.28 1.22 0.88
N LYS A 83 7.44 2.55 0.87
CA LYS A 83 7.47 3.37 2.09
C LYS A 83 6.17 3.28 2.87
N ALA A 84 5.02 3.29 2.19
CA ALA A 84 3.72 3.12 2.84
C ALA A 84 3.63 1.76 3.55
N ILE A 85 4.13 0.69 2.93
CA ILE A 85 4.26 -0.61 3.61
C ILE A 85 5.18 -0.48 4.84
N ARG A 86 6.37 0.14 4.72
CA ARG A 86 7.32 0.32 5.85
C ARG A 86 6.75 1.07 7.05
N TYR A 87 5.79 1.96 6.84
CA TYR A 87 5.15 2.70 7.93
C TYR A 87 4.06 1.90 8.66
N CYS A 88 3.63 0.76 8.12
CA CYS A 88 2.78 -0.19 8.82
C CYS A 88 3.56 -0.93 9.93
N ASP A 89 2.88 -1.56 10.87
CA ASP A 89 3.53 -2.43 11.86
C ASP A 89 4.13 -3.70 11.20
N ALA A 90 5.01 -4.39 11.93
CA ALA A 90 5.76 -5.54 11.41
C ALA A 90 4.86 -6.69 10.90
N THR A 91 3.73 -6.96 11.55
CA THR A 91 2.79 -8.01 11.12
C THR A 91 2.09 -7.57 9.83
N SER A 92 1.64 -6.32 9.76
CA SER A 92 1.02 -5.78 8.55
C SER A 92 1.99 -5.74 7.37
N GLN A 93 3.24 -5.33 7.59
CA GLN A 93 4.30 -5.37 6.58
C GLN A 93 4.45 -6.76 5.98
N PHE A 94 4.59 -7.78 6.84
CA PHE A 94 4.72 -9.17 6.43
C PHE A 94 3.51 -9.62 5.61
N ILE A 95 2.29 -9.38 6.11
CA ILE A 95 1.05 -9.76 5.41
C ILE A 95 0.96 -9.10 4.02
N LEU A 96 1.24 -7.79 3.93
CA LEU A 96 1.15 -7.04 2.67
C LEU A 96 2.14 -7.57 1.63
N ILE A 97 3.40 -7.76 2.04
CA ILE A 97 4.45 -8.26 1.13
C ILE A 97 4.13 -9.69 0.69
N GLU A 98 3.89 -10.59 1.62
CA GLU A 98 3.71 -12.01 1.32
C GLU A 98 2.39 -12.27 0.56
N SER A 99 1.30 -11.59 0.94
CA SER A 99 0.00 -11.78 0.27
C SER A 99 -0.12 -11.02 -1.05
N LEU A 100 0.30 -9.76 -1.11
CA LEU A 100 -0.06 -8.87 -2.23
C LEU A 100 1.05 -8.74 -3.27
N ILE A 101 2.32 -8.86 -2.86
CA ILE A 101 3.48 -8.75 -3.76
C ILE A 101 3.97 -10.15 -4.16
N GLN A 102 4.13 -11.05 -3.19
CA GLN A 102 4.58 -12.43 -3.43
C GLN A 102 3.44 -13.39 -3.79
N HIS A 103 2.20 -12.93 -3.68
CA HIS A 103 0.99 -13.68 -4.05
C HIS A 103 0.86 -15.05 -3.34
N LYS A 104 1.40 -15.18 -2.12
CA LYS A 104 1.17 -16.38 -1.30
C LYS A 104 -0.30 -16.49 -0.93
N SER A 105 -0.79 -17.72 -0.79
CA SER A 105 -2.16 -17.99 -0.35
C SER A 105 -2.33 -17.57 1.12
N ASN A 106 -3.58 -17.30 1.51
CA ASN A 106 -3.90 -16.99 2.90
C ASN A 106 -3.43 -18.10 3.85
N ASP A 107 -3.61 -19.37 3.48
CA ASP A 107 -3.22 -20.52 4.30
C ASP A 107 -1.72 -20.52 4.58
N ILE A 108 -0.88 -20.27 3.56
CA ILE A 108 0.57 -20.22 3.75
C ILE A 108 0.97 -19.07 4.68
N VAL A 109 0.42 -17.87 4.47
CA VAL A 109 0.78 -16.70 5.28
C VAL A 109 0.24 -16.83 6.71
N SER A 110 -0.95 -17.41 6.90
CA SER A 110 -1.51 -17.67 8.23
C SER A 110 -0.68 -18.70 9.00
N ASP A 111 -0.22 -19.75 8.32
CA ASP A 111 0.64 -20.78 8.90
C ASP A 111 2.01 -20.20 9.29
N GLU A 112 2.61 -19.37 8.44
CA GLU A 112 3.88 -18.67 8.72
C GLU A 112 3.78 -17.73 9.94
N LEU A 113 2.61 -17.15 10.20
CA LEU A 113 2.35 -16.31 11.38
C LEU A 113 1.87 -17.09 12.61
N GLY A 114 1.57 -18.39 12.46
CA GLY A 114 0.99 -19.21 13.53
C GLY A 114 -0.42 -18.77 13.94
N TYR A 115 -1.20 -18.20 13.01
CA TYR A 115 -2.57 -17.73 13.26
C TYR A 115 -3.61 -18.68 12.69
N MET A 116 -4.73 -18.85 13.41
CA MET A 116 -5.93 -19.46 12.85
C MET A 116 -6.53 -18.57 11.75
N ASN A 117 -7.18 -19.19 10.75
CA ASN A 117 -7.76 -18.50 9.58
C ASN A 117 -8.67 -17.30 9.91
N SER A 118 -9.52 -17.40 10.92
CA SER A 118 -10.40 -16.29 11.33
C SER A 118 -9.59 -15.09 11.81
N ARG A 119 -8.64 -15.32 12.71
CA ARG A 119 -7.73 -14.29 13.23
C ARG A 119 -6.90 -13.69 12.10
N PHE A 120 -6.38 -14.52 11.20
CA PHE A 120 -5.61 -14.03 10.04
C PHE A 120 -6.44 -13.08 9.14
N SER A 121 -7.73 -13.36 8.91
CA SER A 121 -8.59 -12.49 8.12
C SER A 121 -8.73 -11.09 8.74
N ASP A 122 -8.81 -11.00 10.07
CA ASP A 122 -8.88 -9.73 10.79
C ASP A 122 -7.58 -8.94 10.63
N TYR A 123 -6.42 -9.59 10.87
CA TYR A 123 -5.10 -8.96 10.68
C TYR A 123 -4.86 -8.54 9.23
N LYS A 124 -5.31 -9.33 8.25
CA LYS A 124 -5.20 -8.98 6.84
C LYS A 124 -6.07 -7.78 6.48
N THR A 125 -7.27 -7.69 7.04
CA THR A 125 -8.13 -6.52 6.85
C THR A 125 -7.49 -5.29 7.45
N TYR A 126 -6.98 -5.38 8.68
CA TYR A 126 -6.24 -4.31 9.34
C TYR A 126 -5.01 -3.87 8.54
N ALA A 127 -4.19 -4.80 8.06
CA ALA A 127 -3.00 -4.49 7.26
C ALA A 127 -3.34 -3.71 5.98
N LEU A 128 -4.47 -4.02 5.34
CA LEU A 128 -4.95 -3.30 4.16
C LEU A 128 -5.39 -1.87 4.50
N GLN A 129 -6.02 -1.65 5.65
CA GLN A 129 -6.37 -0.30 6.11
C GLN A 129 -5.12 0.51 6.46
N ALA A 130 -4.20 -0.07 7.24
CA ALA A 130 -2.97 0.58 7.63
C ALA A 130 -2.14 1.02 6.41
N PHE A 131 -2.17 0.22 5.34
CA PHE A 131 -1.57 0.62 4.06
C PHE A 131 -2.28 1.82 3.44
N ALA A 132 -3.63 1.83 3.40
CA ALA A 132 -4.39 2.95 2.84
C ALA A 132 -4.10 4.26 3.60
N ASP A 133 -4.12 4.22 4.93
CA ASP A 133 -3.75 5.35 5.80
C ASP A 133 -2.34 5.85 5.50
N SER A 134 -1.37 4.91 5.47
CA SER A 134 0.04 5.25 5.24
C SER A 134 0.27 5.82 3.84
N TYR A 135 -0.41 5.27 2.82
CA TYR A 135 -0.23 5.68 1.44
C TYR A 135 -0.89 7.02 1.14
N GLU A 136 -2.07 7.29 1.68
CA GLU A 136 -2.72 8.60 1.60
C GLU A 136 -1.79 9.68 2.19
N GLY A 137 -1.25 9.43 3.40
CA GLY A 137 -0.42 10.41 4.10
C GLY A 137 0.89 10.79 3.39
N ILE A 138 1.47 9.89 2.59
CA ILE A 138 2.80 10.13 1.97
C ILE A 138 2.77 10.29 0.46
N ALA A 139 1.75 9.73 -0.21
CA ALA A 139 1.62 9.78 -1.67
C ALA A 139 0.48 10.71 -2.12
N ASN A 140 -0.35 11.19 -1.19
CA ASN A 140 -1.57 11.96 -1.50
C ASN A 140 -2.49 11.20 -2.47
N VAL A 141 -2.53 9.87 -2.35
CA VAL A 141 -3.40 8.97 -3.10
C VAL A 141 -4.34 8.30 -2.12
N ASP A 142 -5.61 8.66 -2.21
CA ASP A 142 -6.65 8.10 -1.36
C ASP A 142 -7.16 6.76 -1.91
N LEU A 143 -7.03 5.72 -1.10
CA LEU A 143 -7.55 4.38 -1.37
C LEU A 143 -8.75 4.01 -0.51
N HIS A 144 -9.17 4.89 0.39
CA HIS A 144 -10.34 4.69 1.22
C HIS A 144 -11.62 4.73 0.38
N VAL A 145 -12.62 3.98 0.83
CA VAL A 145 -13.97 4.06 0.30
C VAL A 145 -14.86 4.52 1.43
N TYR A 146 -15.62 5.59 1.21
CA TYR A 146 -16.49 6.17 2.22
C TYR A 146 -17.95 5.79 1.97
N ASP A 147 -18.66 5.45 3.05
CA ASP A 147 -20.12 5.33 3.01
C ASP A 147 -20.74 6.72 3.10
N GLU A 148 -21.18 7.27 1.97
CA GLU A 148 -21.79 8.60 1.87
C GLU A 148 -23.00 8.81 2.79
N GLU A 149 -23.70 7.73 3.17
CA GLU A 149 -24.83 7.76 4.10
C GLU A 149 -24.40 8.12 5.54
N LYS A 150 -23.17 7.79 5.94
CA LYS A 150 -22.60 8.12 7.27
C LYS A 150 -21.97 9.50 7.35
N ILE A 151 -21.72 10.14 6.20
CA ILE A 151 -21.16 11.49 6.13
C ILE A 151 -22.26 12.55 6.35
N LYS A 152 -23.53 12.19 6.12
CA LYS A 152 -24.68 13.11 6.15
C LYS A 152 -25.56 13.02 7.41
N SER A 153 -25.24 12.17 8.39
CA SER A 153 -25.98 12.03 9.66
C SER A 153 -25.25 12.72 10.81
#